data_AF-A0A847F2L6-F1
#
_entry.id   AF-A0A847F2L6-F1
#
_cell.length_a   1.000
_cell.length_b   1.000
_cell.length_c   1.000
_cell.angle_alpha   90.00
_cell.angle_beta   90.00
_cell.angle_gamma   90.00
#
_symmetry.space_group_name_H-M   'P 1'
#
loop_
_entity.id
_entity.type
_entity.pdbx_description
1 polymer ?
#
loop_
_entity_poly.entity_id
_entity_poly.type
_entity_poly.pdbx_seq_one_letter_code
_entity_poly.pdbx_strand_id
1 'polypeptide(L)'
;MMNDLIEARKYAKEAMHLAARIEGILDGARPIAIFGDLRAASERTSILRAKLVRVKGALLEREEAIHGDMSSEVLEFRSKRRELEAMLGDAPSEEREYNLRREGALREIESFRAEIQKLEIELMGNEARIAAMEHFMAAGDLDAASRESVSNEVENHRAAATLFREMLESFRGELDILRLQVGLGDQSLEREEDLRREYLEVANRERELLGRGGRDGVDALFIRMARIEEALNEREDAMERIAEQRVQKIREVLEEERAKLDTLSTSLEQLAEEAEIAVAEVAHDNFLLIRDHFEELVIRADVGKLDIAWAIRNQHRDRLEQLTNDRRLELLRLDNEFNEVMMDETGEGSR
;
A
#
# COMPACT_ATOMS: atom_id res chain seq x y z
N MET A 1 12.62 9.90 19.68
CA MET A 1 12.62 10.99 18.69
C MET A 1 12.71 10.48 17.26
N MET A 2 13.83 9.90 16.79
CA MET A 2 13.94 9.47 15.38
C MET A 2 12.93 8.35 15.02
N ASN A 3 12.70 7.41 15.94
CA ASN A 3 11.68 6.37 15.75
C ASN A 3 10.25 6.94 15.72
N ASP A 4 9.98 7.98 16.52
CA ASP A 4 8.67 8.65 16.59
C ASP A 4 8.39 9.46 15.31
N LEU A 5 9.42 10.08 14.71
CA LEU A 5 9.32 10.76 13.41
C LEU A 5 9.04 9.78 12.26
N ILE A 6 9.68 8.61 12.27
CA ILE A 6 9.43 7.54 11.30
C ILE A 6 8.00 7.02 11.41
N GLU A 7 7.52 6.79 12.64
CA GLU A 7 6.13 6.40 12.89
C GLU A 7 5.13 7.49 12.46
N ALA A 8 5.38 8.75 12.83
CA ALA A 8 4.52 9.87 12.43
C ALA A 8 4.42 10.00 10.90
N ARG A 9 5.53 9.87 10.18
CA ARG A 9 5.55 9.88 8.71
C ARG A 9 4.79 8.69 8.12
N LYS A 10 4.88 7.51 8.75
CA LYS A 10 4.11 6.34 8.34
C LYS A 10 2.61 6.58 8.49
N TYR A 11 2.17 7.08 9.65
CA TYR A 11 0.76 7.40 9.89
C TYR A 11 0.23 8.49 8.96
N ALA A 12 1.04 9.53 8.66
CA ALA A 12 0.66 10.56 7.69
C ALA A 12 0.43 9.97 6.28
N LYS A 13 1.31 9.07 5.82
CA LYS A 13 1.14 8.37 4.54
C LYS A 13 -0.08 7.46 4.55
N GLU A 14 -0.30 6.69 5.61
CA GLU A 14 -1.49 5.85 5.76
C GLU A 14 -2.78 6.68 5.72
N ALA A 15 -2.79 7.84 6.39
CA ALA A 15 -3.92 8.78 6.35
C ALA A 15 -4.15 9.36 4.96
N MET A 16 -3.10 9.70 4.20
CA MET A 16 -3.22 10.14 2.80
C MET A 16 -3.78 9.03 1.90
N HIS A 17 -3.33 7.79 2.05
CA HIS A 17 -3.87 6.65 1.32
C HIS A 17 -5.35 6.42 1.67
N LEU A 18 -5.73 6.56 2.94
CA LEU A 18 -7.13 6.48 3.36
C LEU A 18 -7.96 7.60 2.74
N ALA A 19 -7.45 8.83 2.71
CA ALA A 19 -8.13 9.97 2.09
C ALA A 19 -8.35 9.75 0.59
N ALA A 20 -7.34 9.28 -0.14
CA ALA A 20 -7.46 8.91 -1.55
C ALA A 20 -8.46 7.76 -1.77
N ARG A 21 -8.50 6.79 -0.86
CA ARG A 21 -9.48 5.69 -0.91
C ARG A 21 -10.91 6.20 -0.71
N ILE A 22 -11.13 7.13 0.22
CA ILE A 22 -12.44 7.74 0.44
C ILE A 22 -12.86 8.52 -0.82
N GLU A 23 -11.97 9.31 -1.41
CA GLU A 23 -12.26 10.04 -2.65
C GLU A 23 -12.65 9.10 -3.79
N GLY A 24 -11.90 8.01 -4.01
CA GLY A 24 -12.23 7.01 -5.02
C GLY A 24 -13.60 6.34 -4.81
N ILE A 25 -14.04 6.19 -3.55
CA ILE A 25 -15.40 5.72 -3.24
C ILE A 25 -16.44 6.79 -3.58
N LEU A 26 -16.17 8.05 -3.24
CA LEU A 26 -17.09 9.18 -3.50
C LEU A 26 -17.26 9.46 -5.00
N ASP A 27 -16.23 9.22 -5.82
CA ASP A 27 -16.26 9.51 -7.26
C ASP A 27 -16.89 8.38 -8.09
N GLY A 28 -16.73 7.12 -7.68
CA GLY A 28 -17.23 5.98 -8.44
C GLY A 28 -18.62 5.49 -8.03
N ALA A 29 -19.13 5.85 -6.85
CA ALA A 29 -20.42 5.35 -6.34
C ALA A 29 -21.53 6.39 -6.46
N ARG A 30 -22.77 5.92 -6.69
CA ARG A 30 -23.96 6.76 -6.49
C ARG A 30 -23.99 7.26 -5.04
N PRO A 31 -24.19 8.56 -4.78
CA PRO A 31 -24.17 9.13 -3.42
C PRO A 31 -25.07 8.42 -2.42
N ILE A 32 -26.26 7.99 -2.84
CA ILE A 32 -27.27 7.32 -2.00
C ILE A 32 -26.71 6.04 -1.39
N ALA A 33 -25.88 5.34 -2.16
CA ALA A 33 -25.50 4.00 -1.82
C ALA A 33 -24.40 3.96 -0.74
N ILE A 34 -23.60 5.03 -0.64
CA ILE A 34 -22.54 5.23 0.35
C ILE A 34 -23.09 5.22 1.78
N PHE A 35 -24.30 5.73 1.97
CA PHE A 35 -24.92 5.83 3.29
C PHE A 35 -25.88 4.67 3.55
N GLY A 36 -25.57 3.84 4.55
CA GLY A 36 -26.36 2.63 4.84
C GLY A 36 -27.85 2.88 5.15
N ASP A 37 -28.19 4.03 5.73
CA ASP A 37 -29.57 4.45 6.00
C ASP A 37 -30.34 4.75 4.70
N LEU A 38 -29.72 5.53 3.79
CA LEU A 38 -30.31 5.88 2.50
C LEU A 38 -30.34 4.69 1.54
N ARG A 39 -29.30 3.86 1.56
CA ARG A 39 -29.24 2.61 0.82
C ARG A 39 -30.36 1.65 1.22
N ALA A 40 -30.54 1.37 2.51
CA ALA A 40 -31.62 0.49 2.95
C ALA A 40 -33.01 1.04 2.58
N ALA A 41 -33.16 2.35 2.55
CA ALA A 41 -34.38 2.99 2.07
C ALA A 41 -34.57 2.84 0.54
N SER A 42 -33.49 2.97 -0.24
CA SER A 42 -33.48 2.76 -1.70
C SER A 42 -33.74 1.28 -2.08
N GLU A 43 -33.14 0.32 -1.37
CA GLU A 43 -33.41 -1.12 -1.58
C GLU A 43 -34.90 -1.43 -1.36
N ARG A 44 -35.52 -0.83 -0.33
CA ARG A 44 -36.97 -0.96 -0.09
C ARG A 44 -37.81 -0.32 -1.20
N THR A 45 -37.43 0.84 -1.73
CA THR A 45 -38.14 1.46 -2.86
C THR A 45 -38.00 0.61 -4.12
N SER A 46 -36.84 0.02 -4.39
CA SER A 46 -36.61 -0.90 -5.51
C SER A 46 -37.46 -2.18 -5.38
N ILE A 47 -37.56 -2.77 -4.19
CA ILE A 47 -38.46 -3.91 -3.93
C ILE A 47 -39.93 -3.54 -4.20
N LEU A 48 -40.38 -2.37 -3.73
CA LEU A 48 -41.74 -1.91 -3.98
C LEU A 48 -42.00 -1.66 -5.47
N ARG A 49 -41.02 -1.14 -6.20
CA ARG A 49 -41.09 -0.96 -7.66
C ARG A 49 -41.15 -2.29 -8.39
N ALA A 50 -40.31 -3.25 -8.05
CA ALA A 50 -40.33 -4.58 -8.66
C ALA A 50 -41.69 -5.26 -8.46
N LYS A 51 -42.28 -5.12 -7.27
CA LYS A 51 -43.66 -5.59 -7.00
C LYS A 51 -44.67 -4.86 -7.86
N LEU A 52 -44.57 -3.54 -7.99
CA LEU A 52 -45.48 -2.75 -8.81
C LEU A 52 -45.41 -3.15 -10.29
N VAL A 53 -44.21 -3.37 -10.84
CA VAL A 53 -44.00 -3.88 -12.21
C VAL A 53 -44.71 -5.21 -12.41
N ARG A 54 -44.57 -6.17 -11.48
CA ARG A 54 -45.28 -7.47 -11.56
C ARG A 54 -46.80 -7.32 -11.53
N VAL A 55 -47.33 -6.45 -10.67
CA VAL A 55 -48.79 -6.22 -10.63
C VAL A 55 -49.26 -5.50 -11.91
N LYS A 56 -48.47 -4.57 -12.45
CA LYS A 56 -48.75 -3.88 -13.72
C LYS A 56 -48.75 -4.86 -14.89
N GLY A 57 -47.77 -5.76 -14.97
CA GLY A 57 -47.71 -6.86 -15.94
C GLY A 57 -48.96 -7.75 -15.88
N ALA A 58 -49.31 -8.23 -14.68
CA ALA A 58 -50.51 -9.07 -14.50
C ALA A 58 -51.83 -8.34 -14.85
N LEU A 59 -51.92 -7.03 -14.64
CA LEU A 59 -53.07 -6.23 -15.06
C LEU A 59 -53.13 -6.07 -16.57
N LEU A 60 -51.98 -5.80 -17.21
CA LEU A 60 -51.89 -5.69 -18.66
C LEU A 60 -52.24 -7.02 -19.33
N GLU A 61 -51.68 -8.15 -18.89
CA GLU A 61 -52.07 -9.49 -19.40
C GLU A 61 -53.58 -9.76 -19.30
N ARG A 62 -54.21 -9.25 -18.23
CA ARG A 62 -55.66 -9.38 -18.04
C ARG A 62 -56.46 -8.47 -18.97
N GLU A 63 -55.98 -7.27 -19.28
CA GLU A 63 -56.55 -6.41 -20.34
C GLU A 63 -56.35 -7.04 -21.73
N GLU A 64 -55.21 -7.66 -22.00
CA GLU A 64 -54.94 -8.38 -23.26
C GLU A 64 -55.93 -9.52 -23.50
N ALA A 65 -56.21 -10.32 -22.47
CA ALA A 65 -57.16 -11.43 -22.57
C ALA A 65 -58.61 -10.97 -22.87
N ILE A 66 -58.90 -9.69 -22.62
CA ILE A 66 -60.22 -9.08 -22.84
C ILE A 66 -60.30 -8.44 -24.23
N HIS A 67 -59.19 -7.89 -24.74
CA HIS A 67 -59.11 -7.28 -26.08
C HIS A 67 -58.50 -8.25 -27.10
N GLY A 68 -59.37 -9.03 -27.75
CA GLY A 68 -58.99 -10.10 -28.68
C GLY A 68 -58.67 -9.70 -30.12
N ASP A 69 -58.87 -8.43 -30.52
CA ASP A 69 -58.61 -7.97 -31.90
C ASP A 69 -57.81 -6.67 -31.88
N MET A 70 -56.55 -6.72 -32.34
CA MET A 70 -55.51 -5.72 -32.05
C MET A 70 -54.78 -5.30 -33.32
N SER A 71 -54.46 -4.00 -33.43
CA SER A 71 -53.66 -3.48 -34.54
C SER A 71 -52.22 -4.01 -34.50
N SER A 72 -51.55 -4.05 -35.66
CA SER A 72 -50.16 -4.52 -35.77
C SER A 72 -49.18 -3.71 -34.91
N GLU A 73 -49.43 -2.41 -34.74
CA GLU A 73 -48.62 -1.53 -33.89
C GLU A 73 -48.68 -1.94 -32.41
N VAL A 74 -49.85 -2.34 -31.90
CA VAL A 74 -49.98 -2.80 -30.51
C VAL A 74 -49.26 -4.13 -30.28
N LEU A 75 -49.20 -5.00 -31.29
CA LEU A 75 -48.45 -6.26 -31.20
C LEU A 75 -46.93 -6.04 -31.09
N GLU A 76 -46.37 -5.02 -31.76
CA GLU A 76 -44.95 -4.66 -31.65
C GLU A 76 -44.60 -4.10 -30.27
N PHE A 77 -45.42 -3.19 -29.73
CA PHE A 77 -45.22 -2.69 -28.36
C PHE A 77 -45.36 -3.80 -27.32
N ARG A 78 -46.27 -4.75 -27.57
CA ARG A 78 -46.46 -5.92 -26.71
C ARG A 78 -45.27 -6.87 -26.70
N SER A 79 -44.69 -7.17 -27.87
CA SER A 79 -43.49 -8.03 -27.92
C SER A 79 -42.33 -7.35 -27.18
N LYS A 80 -42.12 -6.05 -27.43
CA LYS A 80 -41.10 -5.26 -26.75
C LYS A 80 -41.32 -5.20 -25.24
N ARG A 81 -42.57 -5.06 -24.79
CA ARG A 81 -42.93 -5.08 -23.37
C ARG A 81 -42.57 -6.42 -22.72
N ARG A 82 -42.90 -7.55 -23.37
CA ARG A 82 -42.60 -8.90 -22.85
C ARG A 82 -41.11 -9.19 -22.80
N GLU A 83 -40.34 -8.69 -23.77
CA GLU A 83 -38.88 -8.77 -23.73
C GLU A 83 -38.31 -8.01 -22.53
N LEU A 84 -38.75 -6.77 -22.32
CA LEU A 84 -38.34 -5.96 -21.17
C LEU A 84 -38.82 -6.55 -19.84
N GLU A 85 -40.02 -7.12 -19.79
CA GLU A 85 -40.56 -7.80 -18.62
C GLU A 85 -39.80 -9.10 -18.30
N ALA A 86 -39.32 -9.83 -19.31
CA ALA A 86 -38.44 -10.98 -19.09
C ALA A 86 -37.08 -10.56 -18.52
N MET A 87 -36.51 -9.45 -19.02
CA MET A 87 -35.26 -8.89 -18.49
C MET A 87 -35.43 -8.34 -17.06
N LEU A 88 -36.57 -7.71 -16.75
CA LEU A 88 -36.90 -7.21 -15.41
C LEU A 88 -37.43 -8.30 -14.47
N GLY A 89 -37.94 -9.42 -15.00
CA GLY A 89 -38.46 -10.53 -14.22
C GLY A 89 -37.38 -11.25 -13.41
N ASP A 90 -36.14 -11.17 -13.88
CA ASP A 90 -34.95 -11.62 -13.15
C ASP A 90 -34.58 -10.65 -12.01
N ALA A 91 -35.10 -9.42 -11.99
CA ALA A 91 -34.80 -8.43 -10.96
C ALA A 91 -35.23 -8.88 -9.56
N PRO A 92 -34.45 -8.57 -8.53
CA PRO A 92 -34.69 -9.07 -7.19
C PRO A 92 -35.93 -8.40 -6.61
N SER A 93 -36.90 -9.22 -6.26
CA SER A 93 -38.18 -8.82 -5.66
C SER A 93 -38.22 -9.03 -4.15
N GLU A 94 -37.25 -9.76 -3.63
CA GLU A 94 -37.05 -10.02 -2.21
C GLU A 94 -35.68 -9.53 -1.74
N GLU A 95 -35.62 -9.13 -0.48
CA GLU A 95 -34.37 -8.74 0.19
C GLU A 95 -33.32 -9.87 0.19
N ARG A 96 -33.77 -11.13 0.18
CA ARG A 96 -32.88 -12.30 0.09
C ARG A 96 -32.15 -12.38 -1.26
N GLU A 97 -32.82 -12.04 -2.35
CA GLU A 97 -32.25 -12.09 -3.71
C GLU A 97 -31.18 -11.00 -3.89
N TYR A 98 -31.40 -9.80 -3.32
CA TYR A 98 -30.38 -8.74 -3.25
C TYR A 98 -29.12 -9.20 -2.49
N ASN A 99 -29.30 -9.85 -1.35
CA ASN A 99 -28.17 -10.35 -0.56
C ASN A 99 -27.40 -11.44 -1.31
N LEU A 100 -28.08 -12.36 -1.98
CA LEU A 100 -27.43 -13.42 -2.78
C LEU A 100 -26.64 -12.85 -3.96
N ARG A 101 -27.16 -11.85 -4.67
CA ARG A 101 -26.42 -11.16 -5.75
C ARG A 101 -25.17 -10.47 -5.19
N ARG A 102 -25.30 -9.78 -4.06
CA ARG A 102 -24.16 -9.14 -3.38
C ARG A 102 -23.08 -10.16 -2.99
N GLU A 103 -23.49 -11.30 -2.43
CA GLU A 103 -22.57 -12.40 -2.11
C GLU A 103 -21.93 -13.01 -3.37
N GLY A 104 -22.64 -13.03 -4.50
CA GLY A 104 -22.08 -13.39 -5.82
C GLY A 104 -20.96 -12.45 -6.24
N ALA A 105 -21.25 -11.15 -6.28
CA ALA A 105 -20.26 -10.13 -6.65
C ALA A 105 -19.04 -10.11 -5.72
N LEU A 106 -19.24 -10.28 -4.40
CA LEU A 106 -18.12 -10.38 -3.46
C LEU A 106 -17.24 -11.60 -3.73
N ARG A 107 -17.83 -12.75 -4.10
CA ARG A 107 -17.07 -13.96 -4.45
C ARG A 107 -16.26 -13.78 -5.74
N GLU A 108 -16.79 -13.07 -6.73
CA GLU A 108 -16.04 -12.74 -7.95
C GLU A 108 -14.82 -11.86 -7.63
N ILE A 109 -14.99 -10.82 -6.79
CA ILE A 109 -13.88 -9.99 -6.33
C ILE A 109 -12.84 -10.80 -5.54
N GLU A 110 -13.30 -11.71 -4.67
CA GLU A 110 -12.40 -12.61 -3.94
C GLU A 110 -11.61 -13.52 -4.88
N SER A 111 -12.21 -13.96 -6.00
CA SER A 111 -11.50 -14.73 -7.02
C SER A 111 -10.44 -13.91 -7.74
N PHE A 112 -10.72 -12.66 -8.13
CA PHE A 112 -9.72 -11.76 -8.72
C PHE A 112 -8.58 -11.46 -7.75
N ARG A 113 -8.88 -11.30 -6.45
CA ARG A 113 -7.85 -11.13 -5.42
C ARG A 113 -6.93 -12.34 -5.33
N ALA A 114 -7.49 -13.55 -5.41
CA ALA A 114 -6.69 -14.78 -5.41
C ALA A 114 -5.80 -14.88 -6.67
N GLU A 115 -6.29 -14.44 -7.83
CA GLU A 115 -5.51 -14.38 -9.07
C GLU A 115 -4.35 -13.38 -8.98
N ILE A 116 -4.58 -12.18 -8.45
CA ILE A 116 -3.53 -11.19 -8.19
C ILE A 116 -2.46 -11.76 -7.25
N GLN A 117 -2.88 -12.41 -6.16
CA GLN A 117 -1.94 -13.03 -5.23
C GLN A 117 -1.09 -14.11 -5.90
N LYS A 118 -1.67 -14.88 -6.83
CA LYS A 118 -0.93 -15.87 -7.62
C LYS A 118 0.10 -15.19 -8.53
N LEU A 119 -0.29 -14.13 -9.24
CA LEU A 119 0.60 -13.36 -10.12
C LEU A 119 1.77 -12.73 -9.35
N GLU A 120 1.56 -12.29 -8.11
CA GLU A 120 2.63 -11.80 -7.25
C GLU A 120 3.65 -12.86 -6.88
N ILE A 121 3.19 -14.07 -6.54
CA ILE A 121 4.08 -15.18 -6.24
C ILE A 121 4.93 -15.52 -7.48
N GLU A 122 4.31 -15.50 -8.67
CA GLU A 122 5.01 -15.69 -9.93
C GLU A 122 6.03 -14.56 -10.20
N LEU A 123 5.67 -13.30 -9.90
CA LEU A 123 6.55 -12.15 -10.03
C LEU A 123 7.73 -12.22 -9.05
N MET A 124 7.50 -12.56 -7.78
CA MET A 124 8.57 -12.79 -6.79
C MET A 124 9.52 -13.89 -7.26
N GLY A 125 8.99 -14.95 -7.88
CA GLY A 125 9.80 -16.00 -8.50
C GLY A 125 10.65 -15.50 -9.68
N ASN A 126 10.10 -14.61 -10.51
CA ASN A 126 10.84 -13.95 -11.60
C ASN A 126 11.95 -13.05 -11.06
N GLU A 127 11.67 -12.25 -10.04
CA GLU A 127 12.65 -11.37 -9.39
C GLU A 127 13.78 -12.15 -8.73
N ALA A 128 13.47 -13.28 -8.07
CA ALA A 128 14.48 -14.17 -7.52
C ALA A 128 15.39 -14.76 -8.63
N ARG A 129 14.82 -15.12 -9.79
CA ARG A 129 15.60 -15.58 -10.95
C ARG A 129 16.49 -14.48 -11.53
N ILE A 130 15.98 -13.25 -11.61
CA ILE A 130 16.75 -12.07 -12.04
C ILE A 130 17.94 -11.86 -11.09
N ALA A 131 17.70 -11.83 -9.77
CA ALA A 131 18.75 -11.67 -8.77
C ALA A 131 19.79 -12.80 -8.82
N ALA A 132 19.36 -14.05 -9.02
CA ALA A 132 20.26 -15.18 -9.19
C ALA A 132 21.12 -15.05 -10.47
N MET A 133 20.55 -14.56 -11.57
CA MET A 133 21.29 -14.29 -12.80
C MET A 133 22.32 -13.18 -12.62
N GLU A 134 21.96 -12.11 -11.91
CA GLU A 134 22.89 -11.02 -11.57
C GLU A 134 24.08 -11.52 -10.73
N HIS A 135 23.81 -12.33 -9.71
CA HIS A 135 24.86 -12.97 -8.92
C HIS A 135 25.74 -13.91 -9.76
N PHE A 136 25.16 -14.67 -10.68
CA PHE A 136 25.92 -15.54 -11.59
C PHE A 136 26.82 -14.74 -12.53
N MET A 137 26.33 -13.63 -13.09
CA MET A 137 27.14 -12.73 -13.93
C MET A 137 28.31 -12.11 -13.15
N ALA A 138 28.08 -11.74 -11.88
CA ALA A 138 29.10 -11.17 -11.00
C ALA A 138 30.19 -12.18 -10.59
N ALA A 139 29.86 -13.47 -10.54
CA ALA A 139 30.81 -14.54 -10.19
C ALA A 139 31.83 -14.85 -11.31
N GLY A 140 31.60 -14.37 -12.53
CA GLY A 140 32.62 -14.24 -13.58
C GLY A 140 32.99 -15.52 -14.32
N ASP A 141 32.15 -15.97 -15.26
CA ASP A 141 32.48 -17.10 -16.17
C ASP A 141 31.96 -16.90 -17.61
N LEU A 142 31.55 -15.69 -17.97
CA LEU A 142 30.98 -15.36 -19.29
C LEU A 142 31.94 -14.52 -20.15
N ASP A 143 31.95 -14.79 -21.45
CA ASP A 143 32.60 -13.97 -22.48
C ASP A 143 31.97 -12.57 -22.54
N ALA A 144 32.72 -11.56 -23.00
CA ALA A 144 32.31 -10.15 -22.95
C ALA A 144 31.04 -9.87 -23.77
N ALA A 145 30.91 -10.45 -24.97
CA ALA A 145 29.73 -10.30 -25.82
C ALA A 145 28.49 -10.99 -25.22
N SER A 146 28.67 -12.17 -24.61
CA SER A 146 27.59 -12.89 -23.92
C SER A 146 27.15 -12.17 -22.65
N ARG A 147 28.08 -11.54 -21.92
CA ARG A 147 27.78 -10.74 -20.72
C ARG A 147 26.94 -9.51 -21.05
N GLU A 148 27.24 -8.81 -22.15
CA GLU A 148 26.48 -7.63 -22.58
C GLU A 148 25.05 -8.02 -23.02
N SER A 149 24.90 -9.09 -23.79
CA SER A 149 23.58 -9.59 -24.20
C SER A 149 22.70 -10.00 -23.01
N VAL A 150 23.26 -10.76 -22.06
CA VAL A 150 22.51 -11.21 -20.87
C VAL A 150 22.20 -10.02 -19.95
N SER A 151 23.12 -9.05 -19.82
CA SER A 151 22.86 -7.83 -19.05
C SER A 151 21.67 -7.04 -19.60
N ASN A 152 21.60 -6.84 -20.92
CA ASN A 152 20.49 -6.14 -21.55
C ASN A 152 19.15 -6.88 -21.35
N GLU A 153 19.15 -8.22 -21.43
CA GLU A 153 17.96 -9.04 -21.18
C GLU A 153 17.51 -8.99 -19.71
N VAL A 154 18.47 -9.02 -18.78
CA VAL A 154 18.22 -8.88 -17.33
C VAL A 154 17.65 -7.51 -16.99
N GLU A 155 18.18 -6.43 -17.58
CA GLU A 155 17.65 -5.08 -17.38
C GLU A 155 16.23 -4.95 -17.94
N ASN A 156 15.95 -5.50 -19.12
CA ASN A 156 14.60 -5.53 -19.70
C ASN A 156 13.62 -6.30 -18.80
N HIS A 157 14.02 -7.46 -18.27
CA HIS A 157 13.20 -8.23 -17.34
C HIS A 157 13.00 -7.51 -16.01
N ARG A 158 14.00 -6.78 -15.51
CA ARG A 158 13.86 -5.95 -14.31
C ARG A 158 12.86 -4.82 -14.53
N ALA A 159 12.97 -4.11 -15.64
CA ALA A 159 12.03 -3.04 -16.01
C ALA A 159 10.60 -3.58 -16.19
N ALA A 160 10.44 -4.76 -16.80
CA ALA A 160 9.14 -5.42 -16.89
C ALA A 160 8.60 -5.82 -15.51
N ALA A 161 9.45 -6.37 -14.63
CA ALA A 161 9.05 -6.76 -13.28
C ALA A 161 8.59 -5.56 -12.44
N THR A 162 9.28 -4.41 -12.54
CA THR A 162 8.84 -3.18 -11.87
C THR A 162 7.48 -2.71 -12.39
N LEU A 163 7.27 -2.73 -13.71
CA LEU A 163 5.96 -2.38 -14.30
C LEU A 163 4.85 -3.33 -13.85
N PHE A 164 5.10 -4.65 -13.82
CA PHE A 164 4.11 -5.62 -13.33
C PHE A 164 3.79 -5.40 -11.85
N ARG A 165 4.79 -5.04 -11.03
CA ARG A 165 4.57 -4.72 -9.62
C ARG A 165 3.64 -3.52 -9.45
N GLU A 166 3.91 -2.44 -10.19
CA GLU A 166 3.08 -1.23 -10.17
C GLU A 166 1.65 -1.52 -10.64
N MET A 167 1.47 -2.32 -11.70
CA MET A 167 0.14 -2.74 -12.15
C MET A 167 -0.60 -3.62 -11.14
N LEU A 168 0.10 -4.53 -10.45
CA LEU A 168 -0.53 -5.36 -9.40
C LEU A 168 -0.95 -4.50 -8.21
N GLU A 169 -0.16 -3.49 -7.83
CA GLU A 169 -0.54 -2.52 -6.81
C GLU A 169 -1.75 -1.67 -7.24
N SER A 170 -1.82 -1.24 -8.49
CA SER A 170 -2.99 -0.51 -9.00
C SER A 170 -4.24 -1.38 -9.00
N PHE A 171 -4.16 -2.63 -9.49
CA PHE A 171 -5.29 -3.57 -9.48
C PHE A 171 -5.76 -3.90 -8.06
N ARG A 172 -4.85 -4.01 -7.09
CA ARG A 172 -5.22 -4.14 -5.67
C ARG A 172 -6.02 -2.93 -5.20
N GLY A 173 -5.55 -1.72 -5.50
CA GLY A 173 -6.26 -0.48 -5.16
C GLY A 173 -7.66 -0.45 -5.77
N GLU A 174 -7.78 -0.79 -7.04
CA GLU A 174 -9.05 -0.87 -7.76
C GLU A 174 -9.98 -1.93 -7.16
N LEU A 175 -9.51 -3.15 -6.89
CA LEU A 175 -10.33 -4.19 -6.24
C LEU A 175 -10.78 -3.78 -4.84
N ASP A 176 -9.94 -3.04 -4.12
CA ASP A 176 -10.24 -2.54 -2.79
C ASP A 176 -11.31 -1.44 -2.82
N ILE A 177 -11.37 -0.66 -3.90
CA ILE A 177 -12.45 0.31 -4.18
C ILE A 177 -13.70 -0.44 -4.64
N LEU A 178 -13.58 -1.37 -5.60
CA LEU A 178 -14.69 -2.20 -6.10
C LEU A 178 -15.35 -2.97 -4.98
N ARG A 179 -14.59 -3.58 -4.06
CA ARG A 179 -15.13 -4.29 -2.90
C ARG A 179 -15.96 -3.38 -2.00
N LEU A 180 -15.49 -2.14 -1.81
CA LEU A 180 -16.23 -1.15 -1.04
C LEU A 180 -17.48 -0.72 -1.81
N GLN A 181 -17.42 -0.62 -3.13
CA GLN A 181 -18.54 -0.33 -4.02
C GLN A 181 -19.54 -1.48 -4.16
N VAL A 182 -19.19 -2.75 -3.89
CA VAL A 182 -20.14 -3.87 -3.97
C VAL A 182 -21.25 -3.68 -2.93
N GLY A 183 -22.42 -3.33 -3.46
CA GLY A 183 -23.60 -2.94 -2.69
C GLY A 183 -23.78 -1.42 -2.54
N LEU A 184 -22.76 -0.60 -2.79
CA LEU A 184 -22.89 0.85 -2.89
C LEU A 184 -23.16 1.24 -4.37
N GLY A 185 -24.36 0.95 -4.88
CA GLY A 185 -24.82 1.54 -6.15
C GLY A 185 -24.22 0.83 -7.34
N ASP A 186 -24.63 -0.43 -7.49
CA ASP A 186 -24.19 -1.29 -8.57
C ASP A 186 -24.61 -0.72 -9.93
N GLN A 187 -23.74 -0.76 -10.95
CA GLN A 187 -24.13 -0.45 -12.33
C GLN A 187 -25.33 -1.30 -12.78
N SER A 188 -25.52 -2.46 -12.15
CA SER A 188 -26.69 -3.30 -12.35
C SER A 188 -28.00 -2.59 -11.95
N LEU A 189 -28.01 -1.80 -10.87
CA LEU A 189 -29.18 -1.03 -10.43
C LEU A 189 -29.50 0.11 -11.41
N GLU A 190 -28.48 0.78 -11.94
CA GLU A 190 -28.67 1.84 -12.94
C GLU A 190 -29.27 1.27 -14.23
N ARG A 191 -28.70 0.16 -14.72
CA ARG A 191 -29.23 -0.55 -15.89
C ARG A 191 -30.66 -1.03 -15.63
N GLU A 192 -30.97 -1.51 -14.44
CA GLU A 192 -32.32 -1.92 -14.07
C GLU A 192 -33.30 -0.72 -14.05
N GLU A 193 -32.86 0.45 -13.57
CA GLU A 193 -33.65 1.69 -13.65
C GLU A 193 -33.93 2.13 -15.08
N ASP A 194 -32.95 2.05 -15.97
CA ASP A 194 -33.09 2.41 -17.38
C ASP A 194 -34.07 1.47 -18.09
N LEU A 195 -33.90 0.15 -17.90
CA LEU A 195 -34.82 -0.86 -18.41
C LEU A 195 -36.25 -0.65 -17.88
N ARG A 196 -36.39 -0.25 -16.61
CA ARG A 196 -37.68 0.04 -16.01
C ARG A 196 -38.33 1.29 -16.61
N ARG A 197 -37.57 2.35 -16.86
CA ARG A 197 -38.07 3.55 -17.55
C ARG A 197 -38.57 3.21 -18.93
N GLU A 198 -37.81 2.44 -19.70
CA GLU A 198 -38.21 1.98 -21.03
C GLU A 198 -39.48 1.10 -20.96
N TYR A 199 -39.56 0.17 -20.01
CA TYR A 199 -40.76 -0.64 -19.79
C TYR A 199 -41.99 0.21 -19.50
N LEU A 200 -41.87 1.21 -18.63
CA LEU A 200 -42.99 2.09 -18.27
C LEU A 200 -43.47 2.91 -19.47
N GLU A 201 -42.56 3.43 -20.29
CA GLU A 201 -42.91 4.15 -21.51
C GLU A 201 -43.64 3.24 -22.51
N VAL A 202 -43.12 2.05 -22.76
CA VAL A 202 -43.71 1.07 -23.68
C VAL A 202 -45.10 0.64 -23.18
N ALA A 203 -45.23 0.34 -21.89
CA ALA A 203 -46.51 -0.06 -21.29
C ALA A 203 -47.56 1.06 -21.33
N ASN A 204 -47.15 2.31 -21.13
CA ASN A 204 -48.07 3.45 -21.21
C ASN A 204 -48.50 3.71 -22.66
N ARG A 205 -47.58 3.63 -23.64
CA ARG A 205 -47.90 3.74 -25.08
C ARG A 205 -48.81 2.61 -25.56
N GLU A 206 -48.58 1.36 -25.15
CA GLU A 206 -49.46 0.23 -25.47
C GLU A 206 -50.90 0.52 -25.01
N ARG A 207 -51.04 1.07 -23.80
CA ARG A 207 -52.35 1.40 -23.21
C ARG A 207 -53.04 2.61 -23.84
N GLU A 208 -52.28 3.62 -24.28
CA GLU A 208 -52.85 4.74 -25.05
C GLU A 208 -53.44 4.25 -26.38
N LEU A 209 -52.76 3.32 -27.06
CA LEU A 209 -53.20 2.74 -28.32
C LEU A 209 -54.39 1.78 -28.17
N LEU A 210 -54.44 1.02 -27.07
CA LEU A 210 -55.61 0.21 -26.67
C LEU A 210 -56.87 1.07 -26.43
N GLY A 211 -56.70 2.38 -26.25
CA GLY A 211 -57.74 3.31 -25.85
C GLY A 211 -58.16 3.09 -24.40
N ARG A 212 -58.80 4.09 -23.78
CA ARG A 212 -59.44 3.96 -22.45
C ARG A 212 -60.72 3.12 -22.56
N GLY A 213 -60.57 1.88 -23.01
CA GLY A 213 -61.60 0.92 -23.36
C GLY A 213 -62.28 0.29 -22.16
N GLY A 214 -62.97 1.11 -21.37
CA GLY A 214 -64.22 0.74 -20.72
C GLY A 214 -64.17 -0.38 -19.68
N ARG A 215 -63.63 -0.08 -18.49
CA ARG A 215 -64.13 -0.55 -17.19
C ARG A 215 -63.49 0.29 -16.09
N ASP A 216 -64.28 1.17 -15.47
CA ASP A 216 -63.86 2.17 -14.46
C ASP A 216 -62.98 1.62 -13.31
N GLY A 217 -63.05 0.31 -13.03
CA GLY A 217 -62.26 -0.34 -11.98
C GLY A 217 -60.78 -0.58 -12.32
N VAL A 218 -60.43 -0.88 -13.58
CA VAL A 218 -59.03 -1.14 -13.98
C VAL A 218 -58.29 0.18 -14.16
N ASP A 219 -58.96 1.18 -14.73
CA ASP A 219 -58.42 2.54 -14.86
C ASP A 219 -58.09 3.17 -13.51
N ALA A 220 -58.95 2.97 -12.50
CA ALA A 220 -58.69 3.43 -11.14
C ALA A 220 -57.44 2.79 -10.51
N LEU A 221 -57.16 1.52 -10.79
CA LEU A 221 -55.96 0.82 -10.30
C LEU A 221 -54.70 1.37 -10.94
N PHE A 222 -54.70 1.60 -12.26
CA PHE A 222 -53.56 2.22 -12.94
C PHE A 222 -53.30 3.66 -12.49
N ILE A 223 -54.35 4.47 -12.27
CA ILE A 223 -54.19 5.83 -11.69
C ILE A 223 -53.57 5.74 -10.30
N ARG A 224 -53.98 4.78 -9.48
CA ARG A 224 -53.40 4.55 -8.16
C ARG A 224 -51.93 4.10 -8.24
N MET A 225 -51.61 3.22 -9.18
CA MET A 225 -50.24 2.77 -9.43
C MET A 225 -49.35 3.93 -9.87
N ALA A 226 -49.79 4.75 -10.83
CA ALA A 226 -49.06 5.92 -11.28
C ALA A 226 -48.75 6.90 -10.12
N ARG A 227 -49.72 7.12 -9.22
CA ARG A 227 -49.47 7.93 -8.01
C ARG A 227 -48.46 7.31 -7.05
N ILE A 228 -48.45 5.98 -6.92
CA ILE A 228 -47.46 5.26 -6.11
C ILE A 228 -46.07 5.36 -6.76
N GLU A 229 -45.99 5.19 -8.08
CA GLU A 229 -44.74 5.38 -8.84
C GLU A 229 -44.20 6.80 -8.67
N GLU A 230 -45.05 7.83 -8.82
CA GLU A 230 -44.68 9.23 -8.65
C GLU A 230 -44.19 9.51 -7.22
N ALA A 231 -44.91 9.03 -6.20
CA ALA A 231 -44.48 9.16 -4.80
C ALA A 231 -43.16 8.43 -4.50
N LEU A 232 -42.88 7.30 -5.17
CA LEU A 232 -41.61 6.58 -5.05
C LEU A 232 -40.48 7.36 -5.72
N ASN A 233 -40.71 7.96 -6.89
CA ASN A 233 -39.75 8.83 -7.58
C ASN A 233 -39.41 10.05 -6.74
N GLU A 234 -40.42 10.78 -6.24
CA GLU A 234 -40.21 11.96 -5.40
C GLU A 234 -39.38 11.63 -4.14
N ARG A 235 -39.63 10.46 -3.54
CA ARG A 235 -38.88 9.98 -2.38
C ARG A 235 -37.44 9.67 -2.73
N GLU A 236 -37.20 9.07 -3.89
CA GLU A 236 -35.85 8.76 -4.37
C GLU A 236 -35.06 10.03 -4.68
N ASP A 237 -35.66 10.99 -5.39
CA ASP A 237 -35.05 12.30 -5.66
C ASP A 237 -34.75 13.08 -4.36
N ALA A 238 -35.60 12.93 -3.34
CA ALA A 238 -35.33 13.51 -2.02
C ALA A 238 -34.15 12.82 -1.32
N MET A 239 -34.03 11.50 -1.41
CA MET A 239 -32.88 10.75 -0.88
C MET A 239 -31.59 11.09 -1.62
N GLU A 240 -31.64 11.26 -2.93
CA GLU A 240 -30.51 11.67 -3.76
C GLU A 240 -29.96 13.04 -3.35
N ARG A 241 -30.84 14.03 -3.23
CA ARG A 241 -30.45 15.37 -2.77
C ARG A 241 -29.83 15.36 -1.37
N ILE A 242 -30.36 14.55 -0.44
CA ILE A 242 -29.76 14.40 0.89
C ILE A 242 -28.38 13.76 0.79
N ALA A 243 -28.24 12.74 -0.05
CA ALA A 243 -26.97 12.04 -0.25
C ALA A 243 -25.91 12.97 -0.85
N GLU A 244 -26.26 13.72 -1.91
CA GLU A 244 -25.39 14.73 -2.53
C GLU A 244 -24.92 15.79 -1.52
N GLN A 245 -25.83 16.31 -0.69
CA GLN A 245 -25.48 17.25 0.36
C GLN A 245 -24.51 16.66 1.40
N ARG A 246 -24.68 15.38 1.75
CA ARG A 246 -23.76 14.69 2.67
C ARG A 246 -22.40 14.44 2.01
N VAL A 247 -22.37 14.00 0.75
CA VAL A 247 -21.13 13.81 -0.02
C VAL A 247 -20.37 15.13 -0.14
N GLN A 248 -21.06 16.23 -0.43
CA GLN A 248 -20.44 17.55 -0.52
C GLN A 248 -19.78 17.96 0.80
N LYS A 249 -20.46 17.76 1.94
CA LYS A 249 -19.87 18.00 3.27
C LYS A 249 -18.66 17.11 3.55
N ILE A 250 -18.70 15.85 3.14
CA ILE A 250 -17.56 14.93 3.30
C ILE A 250 -16.39 15.40 2.44
N ARG A 251 -16.63 15.84 1.19
CA ARG A 251 -15.59 16.39 0.31
C ARG A 251 -14.95 17.64 0.91
N GLU A 252 -15.74 18.55 1.46
CA GLU A 252 -15.22 19.74 2.14
C GLU A 252 -14.30 19.36 3.32
N VAL A 253 -14.74 18.44 4.18
CA VAL A 253 -13.90 17.94 5.29
C VAL A 253 -12.66 17.22 4.77
N LEU A 254 -12.79 16.42 3.70
CA LEU A 254 -11.68 15.68 3.12
C LEU A 254 -10.59 16.60 2.56
N GLU A 255 -10.99 17.66 1.85
CA GLU A 255 -10.08 18.68 1.34
C GLU A 255 -9.38 19.44 2.49
N GLU A 256 -10.12 19.80 3.54
CA GLU A 256 -9.53 20.42 4.74
C GLU A 256 -8.51 19.48 5.42
N GLU A 257 -8.86 18.21 5.62
CA GLU A 257 -7.96 17.23 6.24
C GLU A 257 -6.74 16.94 5.35
N ARG A 258 -6.89 16.91 4.03
CA ARG A 258 -5.77 16.79 3.10
C ARG A 258 -4.80 17.96 3.21
N ALA A 259 -5.29 19.19 3.24
CA ALA A 259 -4.45 20.36 3.41
C ALA A 259 -3.69 20.32 4.75
N LYS A 260 -4.33 19.84 5.83
CA LYS A 260 -3.68 19.63 7.13
C LYS A 260 -2.61 18.53 7.06
N LEU A 261 -2.89 17.41 6.40
CA LEU A 261 -1.95 16.30 6.24
C LEU A 261 -0.72 16.70 5.41
N ASP A 262 -0.91 17.52 4.37
CA ASP A 262 0.18 18.05 3.54
C ASP A 262 1.05 19.06 4.31
N THR A 263 0.42 19.89 5.14
CA THR A 263 1.16 20.76 6.06
C THR A 263 1.93 19.94 7.09
N LEU A 264 1.31 18.89 7.64
CA LEU A 264 1.95 17.99 8.59
C LEU A 264 3.13 17.23 7.97
N SER A 265 2.98 16.69 6.76
CA SER A 265 4.06 15.98 6.06
C SER A 265 5.26 16.91 5.83
N THR A 266 5.01 18.13 5.35
CA THR A 266 6.06 19.14 5.15
C THR A 266 6.77 19.48 6.46
N SER A 267 6.02 19.65 7.56
CA SER A 267 6.62 19.92 8.88
C SER A 267 7.44 18.74 9.42
N LEU A 268 7.00 17.51 9.16
CA LEU A 268 7.74 16.30 9.54
C LEU A 268 9.02 16.12 8.73
N GLU A 269 9.02 16.52 7.46
CA GLU A 269 10.22 16.52 6.62
C GLU A 269 11.25 17.53 7.11
N GLN A 270 10.82 18.75 7.45
CA GLN A 270 11.70 19.77 8.05
C GLN A 270 12.29 19.29 9.38
N LEU A 271 11.46 18.74 10.28
CA LEU A 271 11.93 18.19 11.55
C LEU A 271 12.88 17.00 11.38
N ALA A 272 12.67 16.18 10.34
CA ALA A 272 13.57 15.06 10.03
C ALA A 272 14.94 15.57 9.55
N GLU A 273 14.97 16.59 8.69
CA GLU A 273 16.21 17.23 8.23
C GLU A 273 16.97 17.88 9.40
N GLU A 274 16.28 18.63 10.25
CA GLU A 274 16.88 19.23 11.46
C GLU A 274 17.44 18.16 12.41
N ALA A 275 16.71 17.08 12.63
CA ALA A 275 17.17 15.98 13.48
C ALA A 275 18.38 15.24 12.87
N GLU A 276 18.41 15.06 11.54
CA GLU A 276 19.54 14.46 10.83
C GLU A 276 20.80 15.32 10.98
N ILE A 277 20.69 16.63 10.80
CA ILE A 277 21.81 17.57 10.98
C ILE A 277 22.33 17.51 12.43
N ALA A 278 21.44 17.56 13.41
CA ALA A 278 21.82 17.50 14.82
C ALA A 278 22.51 16.18 15.19
N VAL A 279 22.02 15.05 14.66
CA VAL A 279 22.66 13.74 14.88
C VAL A 279 24.00 13.65 14.15
N ALA A 280 24.12 14.22 12.96
CA ALA A 280 25.38 14.26 12.22
C ALA A 280 26.45 15.09 12.96
N GLU A 281 26.07 16.23 13.55
CA GLU A 281 26.96 17.05 14.38
C GLU A 281 27.44 16.30 15.62
N VAL A 282 26.52 15.69 16.38
CA VAL A 282 26.88 14.88 17.57
C VAL A 282 27.71 13.65 17.19
N ALA A 283 27.44 13.02 16.06
CA ALA A 283 28.24 11.90 15.55
C ALA A 283 29.65 12.37 15.17
N HIS A 284 29.76 13.51 14.48
CA HIS A 284 31.03 14.11 14.10
C HIS A 284 31.88 14.43 15.33
N ASP A 285 31.30 15.09 16.33
CA ASP A 285 31.99 15.43 17.58
C ASP A 285 32.46 14.18 18.33
N ASN A 286 31.62 13.14 18.40
CA ASN A 286 32.04 11.86 18.98
C ASN A 286 33.17 11.19 18.18
N PHE A 287 33.15 11.26 16.85
CA PHE A 287 34.24 10.74 16.02
C PHE A 287 35.54 11.50 16.26
N LEU A 288 35.49 12.83 16.40
CA LEU A 288 36.65 13.64 16.76
C LEU A 288 37.18 13.28 18.15
N LEU A 289 36.30 13.13 19.14
CA LEU A 289 36.67 12.72 20.50
C LEU A 289 37.35 11.34 20.51
N ILE A 290 36.79 10.37 19.77
CA ILE A 290 37.37 9.03 19.64
C ILE A 290 38.73 9.10 18.95
N ARG A 291 38.85 9.88 17.86
CA ARG A 291 40.12 10.08 17.14
C ARG A 291 41.17 10.66 18.07
N ASP A 292 40.85 11.72 18.80
CA ASP A 292 41.79 12.41 19.70
C ASP A 292 42.23 11.47 20.84
N HIS A 293 41.31 10.65 21.37
CA HIS A 293 41.66 9.63 22.35
C HIS A 293 42.57 8.53 21.77
N PHE A 294 42.32 8.09 20.53
CA PHE A 294 43.20 7.16 19.83
C PHE A 294 44.59 7.76 19.60
N GLU A 295 44.68 9.04 19.22
CA GLU A 295 45.95 9.74 19.04
C GLU A 295 46.73 9.82 20.36
N GLU A 296 46.07 10.17 21.46
CA GLU A 296 46.69 10.18 22.78
C GLU A 296 47.19 8.78 23.19
N LEU A 297 46.41 7.74 22.92
CA LEU A 297 46.77 6.36 23.22
C LEU A 297 47.99 5.91 22.41
N VAL A 298 48.08 6.31 21.14
CA VAL A 298 49.22 6.04 20.25
C VAL A 298 50.47 6.78 20.73
N ILE A 299 50.36 8.08 21.06
CA ILE A 299 51.48 8.86 21.60
C ILE A 299 51.98 8.24 22.90
N ARG A 300 51.08 7.85 23.80
CA ARG A 300 51.43 7.19 25.06
C ARG A 300 52.10 5.83 24.82
N ALA A 301 51.63 5.05 23.85
CA ALA A 301 52.26 3.79 23.48
C ALA A 301 53.66 3.98 22.89
N ASP A 302 53.88 5.02 22.08
CA ASP A 302 55.19 5.33 21.51
C ASP A 302 56.17 5.88 22.55
N VAL A 303 55.70 6.71 23.50
CA VAL A 303 56.50 7.10 24.67
C VAL A 303 56.87 5.88 25.51
N GLY A 304 55.92 4.96 25.74
CA GLY A 304 56.20 3.70 26.44
C GLY A 304 57.28 2.85 25.76
N LYS A 305 57.30 2.78 24.41
CA LYS A 305 58.41 2.12 23.68
C LYS A 305 59.74 2.81 23.92
N LEU A 306 59.74 4.15 23.96
CA LEU A 306 60.94 4.96 24.18
C LEU A 306 61.49 4.79 25.60
N ASP A 307 60.60 4.71 26.59
CA ASP A 307 60.94 4.42 27.99
C ASP A 307 61.56 3.02 28.14
N ILE A 308 60.99 2.01 27.48
CA ILE A 308 61.56 0.65 27.45
C ILE A 308 62.94 0.67 26.79
N ALA A 309 63.10 1.37 25.65
CA ALA A 309 64.39 1.48 24.97
C ALA A 309 65.44 2.19 25.84
N TRP A 310 65.04 3.22 26.59
CA TRP A 310 65.92 3.91 27.53
C TRP A 310 66.30 3.01 28.72
N ALA A 311 65.35 2.28 29.29
CA ALA A 311 65.60 1.33 30.38
C ALA A 311 66.58 0.23 29.95
N ILE A 312 66.42 -0.34 28.74
CA ILE A 312 67.37 -1.31 28.17
C ILE A 312 68.75 -0.68 28.01
N ARG A 313 68.83 0.55 27.49
CA ARG A 313 70.10 1.28 27.33
C ARG A 313 70.80 1.52 28.67
N ASN A 314 70.06 1.94 29.70
CA ASN A 314 70.63 2.15 31.03
C ASN A 314 71.09 0.84 31.66
N GLN A 315 70.31 -0.24 31.54
CA GLN A 315 70.74 -1.55 32.02
C GLN A 315 72.03 -2.01 31.35
N HIS A 316 72.20 -1.77 30.04
CA HIS A 316 73.46 -2.05 29.34
C HIS A 316 74.61 -1.18 29.86
N ARG A 317 74.36 0.11 30.12
CA ARG A 317 75.35 1.02 30.69
C ARG A 317 75.80 0.58 32.09
N ASP A 318 74.87 0.25 32.98
CA ASP A 318 75.16 -0.22 34.34
C ASP A 318 75.98 -1.52 34.30
N ARG A 319 75.64 -2.44 33.38
CA ARG A 319 76.45 -3.65 33.13
C ARG A 319 77.87 -3.33 32.69
N LEU A 320 78.03 -2.32 31.83
CA LEU A 320 79.33 -1.87 31.33
C LEU A 320 80.16 -1.22 32.45
N GLU A 321 79.52 -0.42 33.31
CA GLU A 321 80.14 0.16 34.51
C GLU A 321 80.53 -0.93 35.52
N GLN A 322 79.71 -1.97 35.72
CA GLN A 322 80.06 -3.15 36.51
C GLN A 322 81.26 -3.88 35.91
N LEU A 323 81.22 -4.23 34.63
CA LEU A 323 82.32 -4.92 33.94
C LEU A 323 83.63 -4.13 33.96
N THR A 324 83.57 -2.81 33.83
CA THR A 324 84.76 -1.94 33.92
C THR A 324 85.30 -1.84 35.34
N ASN A 325 84.42 -1.79 36.35
CA ASN A 325 84.82 -1.85 37.76
C ASN A 325 85.42 -3.21 38.12
N ASP A 326 84.79 -4.30 37.70
CA ASP A 326 85.29 -5.67 37.88
C ASP A 326 86.64 -5.83 37.19
N ARG A 327 86.78 -5.34 35.95
CA ARG A 327 88.05 -5.34 35.24
C ARG A 327 89.13 -4.54 35.97
N ARG A 328 88.77 -3.40 36.56
CA ARG A 328 89.69 -2.58 37.36
C ARG A 328 90.11 -3.29 38.64
N LEU A 329 89.17 -3.95 39.32
CA LEU A 329 89.45 -4.76 40.51
C LEU A 329 90.32 -5.98 40.18
N GLU A 330 90.06 -6.67 39.07
CA GLU A 330 90.92 -7.75 38.57
C GLU A 330 92.32 -7.25 38.24
N LEU A 331 92.46 -6.10 37.59
CA LEU A 331 93.77 -5.51 37.31
C LEU A 331 94.52 -5.16 38.59
N LEU A 332 93.84 -4.57 39.59
CA LEU A 332 94.44 -4.31 40.91
C LEU A 332 94.82 -5.60 41.64
N ARG A 333 94.00 -6.64 41.54
CA ARG A 333 94.30 -7.95 42.12
C ARG A 333 95.49 -8.61 41.44
N LEU A 334 95.54 -8.60 40.11
CA LEU A 334 96.68 -9.09 39.33
C LEU A 334 97.96 -8.31 39.65
N ASP A 335 97.87 -6.99 39.81
CA ASP A 335 99.00 -6.14 40.19
C ASP A 335 99.50 -6.44 41.62
N ASN A 336 98.58 -6.72 42.55
CA ASN A 336 98.93 -7.17 43.90
C ASN A 336 99.55 -8.58 43.90
N GLU A 337 98.97 -9.55 43.17
CA GLU A 337 99.51 -10.90 43.03
C GLU A 337 100.89 -10.88 42.33
N PHE A 338 101.09 -10.00 41.33
CA PHE A 338 102.39 -9.81 40.69
C PHE A 338 103.43 -9.19 41.64
N ASN A 339 103.03 -8.19 42.42
CA ASN A 339 103.89 -7.60 43.46
C ASN A 339 104.24 -8.61 44.57
N GLU A 340 103.32 -9.50 44.94
CA GLU A 340 103.56 -10.56 45.93
C GLU A 340 104.57 -11.60 45.41
N VAL A 341 104.46 -12.04 44.15
CA VAL A 341 105.47 -12.91 43.51
C VAL A 341 106.83 -12.22 43.41
N MET A 342 106.87 -10.93 43.10
CA MET A 342 108.13 -10.16 43.07
C MET A 342 108.75 -9.95 44.47
N MET A 343 107.93 -9.93 45.53
CA MET A 343 108.37 -9.87 46.93
C MET A 343 108.86 -11.24 47.43
N ASP A 344 108.25 -12.34 46.99
CA ASP A 344 108.71 -13.71 47.30
C ASP A 344 110.04 -14.05 46.58
N GLU A 345 110.24 -13.59 45.33
CA GLU A 345 111.54 -13.75 44.64
C GLU A 345 112.68 -12.92 45.24
N THR A 346 112.37 -11.92 46.09
CA THR A 346 113.37 -11.10 46.80
C THR A 346 113.57 -11.50 48.28
N GLY A 347 112.92 -12.58 48.73
CA GLY A 347 112.83 -12.99 50.13
C GLY A 347 113.59 -14.26 50.58
N GLU A 348 114.13 -15.11 49.70
CA GLU A 348 114.99 -16.25 50.08
C GLU A 348 116.47 -15.97 49.78
N GLY A 349 117.06 -15.16 50.66
CA GLY A 349 118.45 -14.72 50.57
C GLY A 349 119.04 -14.25 51.91
N SER A 350 118.71 -14.87 53.04
CA SER A 350 119.57 -14.84 54.24
C SER A 350 119.16 -15.81 55.35
N ARG A 351 120.08 -16.76 55.58
CA ARG A 351 120.35 -17.57 56.79
C ARG A 351 119.51 -18.80 57.06
#